data_AF-A0A5Q4EKQ0-F1
#
_entry.id   AF-A0A5Q4EKQ0-F1
#
_cell.length_a   1.000
_cell.length_b   1.000
_cell.length_c   1.000
_cell.angle_alpha   90.00
_cell.angle_beta   90.00
_cell.angle_gamma   90.00
#
_symmetry.space_group_name_H-M   'P 1'
#
loop_
_entity.id
_entity.type
_entity.pdbx_description
1 polymer ?
#
loop_
_entity_poly.entity_id
_entity_poly.type
_entity_poly.pdbx_seq_one_letter_code
_entity_poly.pdbx_strand_id
1 'polypeptide(L)'
;MRTDLYKYRQHDPRLKYRGVVASRVDNLTDAVFGIAITLLIFNLANPNSFDDLVGFAKTLPAFLLSISFLLLIWNEHFRFSEIYTLNDTLLIMLNTLFLALIIFFVYPLRFLALLLTNLVFQANIDI
;
A
#
# COMPACT_ATOMS: atom_id res chain seq x y z
N MET A 1 -5.38 -21.01 -3.94
CA MET A 1 -5.74 -19.58 -3.89
C MET A 1 -5.02 -18.77 -4.97
N ARG A 2 -3.69 -18.53 -4.95
CA ARG A 2 -2.99 -17.85 -6.08
C ARG A 2 -3.05 -18.66 -7.40
N THR A 3 -2.93 -19.98 -7.32
CA THR A 3 -3.03 -20.92 -8.46
C THR A 3 -4.36 -20.82 -9.22
N ASP A 4 -5.45 -20.47 -8.53
CA ASP A 4 -6.79 -20.38 -9.12
C ASP A 4 -6.97 -19.06 -9.89
N LEU A 5 -6.35 -17.97 -9.41
CA LEU A 5 -6.33 -16.68 -10.10
C LEU A 5 -5.45 -16.71 -11.36
N TYR A 6 -4.41 -17.54 -11.36
CA TYR A 6 -3.54 -17.75 -12.52
C TYR A 6 -4.30 -18.26 -13.75
N LYS A 7 -5.38 -19.01 -13.56
CA LYS A 7 -6.15 -19.64 -14.64
C LYS A 7 -6.93 -18.64 -15.51
N TYR A 8 -7.23 -17.44 -15.00
CA TYR A 8 -8.10 -16.46 -15.65
C TYR A 8 -7.38 -15.19 -16.12
N ARG A 9 -6.13 -14.98 -15.72
CA ARG A 9 -5.34 -13.81 -16.11
C ARG A 9 -4.73 -14.06 -17.51
N GLN A 10 -4.93 -13.13 -18.45
CA GLN A 10 -4.24 -13.19 -19.75
C GLN A 10 -2.74 -12.99 -19.52
N HIS A 11 -1.97 -14.07 -19.66
CA HIS A 11 -0.52 -14.03 -19.54
C HIS A 11 0.09 -13.70 -20.91
N ASP A 12 1.07 -12.80 -20.95
CA ASP A 12 1.81 -12.56 -22.18
C ASP A 12 2.63 -13.83 -22.49
N PRO A 13 2.45 -14.46 -23.66
CA PRO A 13 3.18 -15.68 -24.02
C PRO A 13 4.70 -15.48 -24.08
N ARG A 14 5.20 -14.24 -24.06
CA ARG A 14 6.63 -13.91 -24.06
C ARG A 14 7.26 -13.94 -22.66
N LEU A 15 6.46 -13.89 -21.60
CA LEU A 15 6.95 -13.83 -20.22
C LEU A 15 6.88 -15.22 -19.56
N LYS A 16 7.98 -15.62 -18.91
CA LYS A 16 8.02 -16.85 -18.12
C LYS A 16 7.71 -16.52 -16.66
N TYR A 17 6.50 -16.85 -16.23
CA TYR A 17 6.04 -16.66 -14.87
C TYR A 17 6.60 -17.75 -13.99
N ARG A 18 7.57 -17.40 -13.13
CA ARG A 18 8.24 -18.36 -12.24
C ARG A 18 7.60 -18.38 -10.85
N GLY A 19 6.87 -17.33 -10.48
CA GLY A 19 6.26 -17.12 -9.17
C GLY A 19 4.82 -17.61 -9.08
N VAL A 20 4.51 -18.76 -9.70
CA VAL A 20 3.15 -19.34 -9.70
C VAL A 20 2.74 -19.79 -8.30
N VAL A 21 3.72 -20.21 -7.49
CA VAL A 21 3.53 -20.58 -6.09
C VAL A 21 4.01 -19.44 -5.20
N ALA A 22 3.14 -18.96 -4.31
CA ALA A 22 3.49 -17.93 -3.34
C ALA A 22 4.57 -18.45 -2.39
N SER A 23 5.65 -17.69 -2.26
CA SER A 23 6.69 -17.93 -1.25
C SER A 23 6.23 -17.41 0.13
N ARG A 24 6.89 -17.85 1.20
CA ARG A 24 6.65 -17.28 2.55
C ARG A 24 6.95 -15.78 2.62
N VAL A 25 7.89 -15.31 1.80
CA VAL A 25 8.30 -13.91 1.72
C VAL A 25 7.21 -13.07 1.05
N ASP A 26 6.49 -13.62 0.06
CA ASP A 26 5.31 -12.97 -0.53
C ASP A 26 4.22 -12.76 0.52
N ASN A 27 3.91 -13.80 1.30
CA ASN A 27 2.90 -13.71 2.35
C ASN A 27 3.29 -12.69 3.44
N LEU A 28 4.58 -12.61 3.79
CA LEU A 28 5.09 -11.60 4.72
C LEU A 28 4.90 -10.18 4.14
N THR A 29 5.18 -10.01 2.85
CA THR A 29 5.03 -8.74 2.15
C THR A 29 3.56 -8.30 2.14
N ASP A 30 2.64 -9.21 1.77
CA ASP A 30 1.20 -8.96 1.80
C ASP A 30 0.71 -8.55 3.21
N ALA A 31 1.23 -9.21 4.25
CA ALA A 31 0.92 -8.85 5.64
C ALA A 31 1.45 -7.47 6.03
N VAL A 32 2.67 -7.11 5.62
CA VAL A 32 3.25 -5.79 5.91
C VAL A 32 2.48 -4.67 5.20
N PHE A 33 2.05 -4.86 3.95
CA PHE A 33 1.18 -3.89 3.26
C PHE A 33 -0.17 -3.73 3.98
N GLY A 34 -0.76 -4.81 4.47
CA GLY A 34 -1.96 -4.75 5.31
C GLY A 34 -1.74 -3.90 6.56
N ILE A 35 -0.62 -4.11 7.26
CA ILE A 35 -0.24 -3.32 8.46
C ILE A 35 0.02 -1.85 8.09
N ALA A 36 0.68 -1.57 6.97
CA ALA A 36 0.92 -0.20 6.51
C ALA A 36 -0.39 0.57 6.28
N ILE A 37 -1.40 -0.10 5.69
CA ILE A 37 -2.73 0.47 5.50
C ILE A 37 -3.43 0.71 6.84
N THR A 38 -3.36 -0.22 7.79
CA THR A 38 -4.01 -0.02 9.11
C THR A 38 -3.32 1.08 9.93
N LEU A 39 -1.99 1.18 9.90
CA LEU A 39 -1.25 2.29 10.54
C LEU A 39 -1.69 3.65 9.99
N LEU A 40 -2.09 3.70 8.72
CA LEU A 40 -2.61 4.92 8.12
C LEU A 40 -3.93 5.36 8.77
N ILE A 41 -4.74 4.43 9.31
CA ILE A 41 -5.96 4.72 10.09
C ILE A 41 -5.65 5.06 11.55
N PHE A 42 -4.70 4.37 12.18
CA PHE A 42 -4.45 4.50 13.61
C PHE A 42 -3.94 5.88 14.05
N ASN A 43 -3.45 6.70 13.12
CA ASN A 43 -3.01 8.08 13.41
C ASN A 43 -4.14 9.12 13.33
N LEU A 44 -5.43 8.73 13.33
CA LEU A 44 -6.54 9.69 13.37
C LEU A 44 -6.92 9.97 14.84
N ALA A 45 -6.97 11.25 15.21
CA ALA A 45 -7.43 11.68 16.53
C ALA A 45 -8.91 11.30 16.72
N ASN A 46 -9.28 10.86 17.93
CA ASN A 46 -10.66 10.54 18.24
C ASN A 46 -11.48 11.84 18.35
N PRO A 47 -12.50 12.07 17.50
CA PRO A 47 -13.29 13.29 17.57
C PRO A 47 -14.11 13.30 18.87
N ASN A 48 -14.00 14.36 19.67
CA ASN A 48 -14.75 14.52 20.92
C ASN A 48 -15.92 15.52 20.78
N SER A 49 -16.00 16.21 19.64
CA SER A 49 -17.07 17.15 19.27
C SER A 49 -17.61 16.89 17.85
N PHE A 50 -18.79 17.42 17.56
CA PHE A 50 -19.36 17.40 16.22
C PHE A 50 -18.51 18.19 15.21
N ASP A 51 -17.91 19.29 15.64
CA ASP A 51 -17.01 20.08 14.78
C ASP A 51 -15.74 19.29 14.42
N ASP A 52 -15.20 18.53 15.38
CA ASP A 52 -14.06 17.62 15.14
C ASP A 52 -14.43 16.52 14.15
N LEU A 53 -15.66 16.01 14.19
CA LEU A 53 -16.15 14.98 13.28
C LEU A 53 -16.25 15.51 11.83
N VAL A 54 -16.69 16.76 11.67
CA VAL A 54 -16.72 17.42 10.35
C VAL A 54 -15.30 17.67 9.85
N GLY A 55 -14.39 18.10 10.72
CA GLY A 55 -12.96 18.22 10.41
C GLY A 55 -12.36 16.88 9.97
N PHE A 56 -12.68 15.80 10.69
CA PHE A 56 -12.30 14.43 10.36
C PHE A 56 -12.81 14.01 8.98
N ALA A 57 -14.09 14.24 8.67
CA ALA A 57 -14.68 13.85 7.39
C ALA A 57 -13.99 14.55 6.21
N LYS A 58 -13.47 15.76 6.39
CA LYS A 58 -12.68 16.47 5.37
C LYS A 58 -11.32 15.81 5.08
N THR A 59 -10.79 15.00 5.98
CA THR A 59 -9.53 14.26 5.78
C THR A 59 -9.72 12.94 5.03
N LEU A 60 -10.97 12.49 4.84
CA LEU A 60 -11.30 11.24 4.14
C LEU A 60 -10.71 11.17 2.71
N PRO A 61 -10.73 12.24 1.88
CA PRO A 61 -10.11 12.19 0.55
C PRO A 61 -8.59 11.96 0.62
N ALA A 62 -7.89 12.58 1.56
CA ALA A 62 -6.46 12.37 1.77
C ALA A 62 -6.15 10.93 2.20
N PHE A 63 -7.00 10.37 3.05
CA PHE A 63 -6.91 8.99 3.49
C PHE A 63 -7.07 8.01 2.31
N LEU A 64 -8.11 8.19 1.50
CA LEU A 64 -8.36 7.37 0.31
C LEU A 64 -7.23 7.49 -0.72
N LEU A 65 -6.70 8.69 -0.93
CA LEU A 65 -5.56 8.95 -1.81
C LEU A 65 -4.34 8.15 -1.35
N SER A 66 -4.03 8.20 -0.05
CA SER A 66 -2.88 7.49 0.53
C SER A 66 -3.00 5.97 0.40
N ILE A 67 -4.20 5.42 0.67
CA ILE A 67 -4.47 3.98 0.45
C ILE A 67 -4.28 3.62 -1.02
N SER A 68 -4.79 4.45 -1.94
CA SER A 68 -4.68 4.20 -3.37
C SER A 68 -3.20 4.06 -3.79
N PHE A 69 -2.32 4.95 -3.30
CA PHE A 69 -0.89 4.83 -3.55
C PHE A 69 -0.28 3.53 -3.01
N LEU A 70 -0.61 3.14 -1.78
CA LEU A 70 -0.13 1.87 -1.21
C LEU A 70 -0.62 0.66 -2.01
N LEU A 71 -1.89 0.65 -2.44
CA LEU A 71 -2.47 -0.43 -3.26
C LEU A 71 -1.84 -0.51 -4.64
N LEU A 72 -1.52 0.63 -5.28
CA LEU A 72 -0.81 0.66 -6.56
C LEU A 72 0.57 0.04 -6.43
N ILE A 73 1.33 0.44 -5.41
CA ILE A 73 2.67 -0.10 -5.16
C ILE A 73 2.59 -1.60 -4.83
N TRP A 74 1.62 -2.02 -4.01
CA TRP A 74 1.38 -3.42 -3.69
C TRP A 74 1.06 -4.24 -4.94
N ASN A 75 0.21 -3.73 -5.83
CA ASN A 75 -0.16 -4.40 -7.07
C ASN A 75 1.05 -4.58 -8.01
N GLU A 76 1.90 -3.57 -8.13
CA GLU A 76 3.14 -3.69 -8.91
C GLU A 76 4.12 -4.68 -8.28
N HIS A 77 4.24 -4.70 -6.95
CA HIS A 77 5.04 -5.70 -6.25
C HIS A 77 4.49 -7.12 -6.44
N PHE A 78 3.17 -7.28 -6.37
CA PHE A 78 2.51 -8.55 -6.64
C PHE A 78 2.82 -9.08 -8.05
N ARG A 79 2.75 -8.20 -9.07
CA ARG A 79 3.12 -8.55 -10.45
C ARG A 79 4.60 -8.90 -10.58
N PHE A 80 5.47 -8.17 -9.88
CA PHE A 80 6.91 -8.47 -9.85
C PHE A 80 7.19 -9.86 -9.28
N SER A 81 6.55 -10.21 -8.16
CA SER A 81 6.67 -11.52 -7.52
C SER A 81 6.22 -12.68 -8.42
N GLU A 82 5.15 -12.48 -9.21
CA GLU A 82 4.67 -13.48 -10.17
C GLU A 82 5.70 -13.79 -11.28
N ILE A 83 6.47 -12.79 -11.72
CA ILE A 83 7.45 -12.95 -12.80
C ILE A 83 8.77 -13.54 -12.29
N TYR A 84 9.34 -12.98 -11.22
CA TYR A 84 10.75 -13.22 -10.87
C TYR A 84 11.01 -14.26 -9.78
N THR A 85 10.01 -14.66 -8.98
CA THR A 85 10.15 -15.52 -7.79
C THR A 85 11.21 -15.04 -6.79
N LEU A 86 10.79 -14.72 -5.57
CA LEU A 86 11.67 -14.27 -4.48
C LEU A 86 12.43 -15.43 -3.79
N ASN A 87 13.17 -16.24 -4.55
CA ASN A 87 13.93 -17.38 -4.03
C ASN A 87 15.42 -17.09 -3.80
N ASP A 88 15.95 -15.99 -4.34
CA ASP A 88 17.35 -15.62 -4.19
C ASP A 88 17.57 -14.76 -2.93
N THR A 89 18.66 -14.99 -2.20
CA THR A 89 19.01 -14.25 -0.97
C THR A 89 19.15 -12.74 -1.22
N LEU A 90 19.67 -12.34 -2.38
CA LEU A 90 19.76 -10.93 -2.76
C LEU A 90 18.36 -10.32 -2.91
N LEU A 91 17.45 -11.01 -3.60
CA LEU A 91 16.07 -10.54 -3.79
C LEU A 91 15.31 -10.46 -2.47
N ILE A 92 15.57 -11.39 -1.55
CA ILE A 92 14.99 -11.34 -0.20
C ILE A 92 15.50 -10.10 0.56
N MET A 93 16.80 -9.80 0.53
CA MET A 93 17.34 -8.59 1.16
C MET A 93 16.74 -7.32 0.56
N LEU A 94 16.67 -7.22 -0.78
CA LEU A 94 16.06 -6.08 -1.46
C LEU A 94 14.58 -5.95 -1.09
N ASN A 95 13.85 -7.06 -0.99
CA ASN A 95 12.47 -7.05 -0.55
C ASN A 95 12.34 -6.57 0.90
N THR A 96 13.19 -7.03 1.81
CA THR A 96 13.19 -6.56 3.21
C THR A 96 13.48 -5.06 3.30
N LEU A 97 14.45 -4.56 2.53
CA LEU A 97 14.73 -3.13 2.46
C LEU A 97 13.54 -2.35 1.89
N PHE A 98 12.91 -2.87 0.83
CA PHE A 98 11.71 -2.30 0.25
C PHE A 98 10.56 -2.21 1.26
N LEU A 99 10.31 -3.27 2.03
CA LEU A 99 9.30 -3.28 3.10
C LEU A 99 9.61 -2.25 4.19
N ALA A 100 10.87 -2.14 4.60
CA ALA A 100 11.28 -1.13 5.58
C ALA A 100 11.03 0.30 5.07
N LEU A 101 11.31 0.55 3.78
CA LEU A 101 10.98 1.83 3.15
C LEU A 101 9.47 2.06 3.13
N ILE A 102 8.66 1.08 2.75
CA ILE A 102 7.20 1.23 2.72
C ILE A 102 6.68 1.67 4.10
N ILE A 103 7.08 0.98 5.17
CA ILE A 103 6.68 1.32 6.55
C ILE A 103 7.12 2.74 6.92
N PHE A 104 8.37 3.10 6.60
CA PHE A 104 8.89 4.44 6.86
C PHE A 104 8.11 5.53 6.11
N PHE A 105 7.74 5.26 4.85
CA PHE A 105 7.06 6.22 3.98
C PHE A 105 5.55 6.34 4.22
N VAL A 106 4.92 5.46 4.99
CA VAL A 106 3.48 5.56 5.34
C VAL A 106 3.14 6.93 5.92
N TYR A 107 3.96 7.40 6.87
CA TYR A 107 3.74 8.68 7.56
C TYR A 107 3.95 9.89 6.63
N PRO A 108 5.09 10.04 5.93
CA PRO A 108 5.27 11.08 4.92
C PRO A 108 4.19 11.10 3.84
N LEU A 109 3.75 9.92 3.38
CA LEU A 109 2.72 9.81 2.35
C LEU A 109 1.39 10.39 2.85
N ARG A 110 1.00 10.08 4.08
CA ARG A 110 -0.21 10.64 4.68
C ARG A 110 -0.14 12.16 4.79
N PHE A 111 0.99 12.68 5.26
CA PHE A 111 1.21 14.12 5.35
C PHE A 111 1.08 14.80 3.98
N LEU A 112 1.72 14.22 2.96
CA LEU A 112 1.62 14.72 1.58
C LEU A 112 0.18 14.69 1.07
N ALA A 113 -0.58 13.62 1.34
CA ALA A 113 -1.96 13.52 0.91
C ALA A 113 -2.87 14.57 1.59
N LEU A 114 -2.63 14.88 2.86
CA LEU A 114 -3.31 15.96 3.58
C LEU A 114 -3.02 17.31 2.95
N LEU A 115 -1.74 17.60 2.67
CA LEU A 115 -1.29 18.81 1.99
C LEU A 115 -1.97 18.97 0.62
N LEU A 116 -1.94 17.92 -0.21
CA LEU A 116 -2.55 17.93 -1.55
C LEU A 116 -4.06 18.15 -1.47
N THR A 117 -4.74 17.52 -0.51
CA THR A 117 -6.18 17.69 -0.32
C THR A 117 -6.54 19.11 0.11
N ASN A 118 -5.76 19.70 1.02
CA ASN A 118 -5.92 21.09 1.43
C ASN A 118 -5.77 22.04 0.22
N LEU A 119 -4.72 21.83 -0.60
CA LEU A 119 -4.48 22.62 -1.81
C LEU A 119 -5.60 22.50 -2.86
N VAL A 120 -6.08 21.28 -3.12
CA VAL A 120 -7.09 21.01 -4.17
C VAL A 120 -8.48 21.48 -3.75
N PHE A 121 -8.87 21.26 -2.50
CA PHE A 121 -10.23 21.53 -2.03
C PHE A 121 -10.37 22.88 -1.30
N GLN A 122 -9.27 23.64 -1.11
CA GLN A 122 -9.22 24.78 -0.18
C GLN A 122 -9.86 24.44 1.17
N ALA A 123 -9.78 23.17 1.55
CA ALA A 123 -10.35 22.68 2.78
C ALA A 123 -9.46 23.24 3.89
N ASN A 124 -10.00 24.18 4.68
CA ASN A 124 -9.38 24.75 5.87
C ASN A 124 -9.18 23.63 6.92
N ILE A 125 -8.22 22.75 6.65
CA ILE A 125 -7.81 21.62 7.46
C ILE A 125 -6.53 22.08 8.13
N ASP A 126 -6.55 22.20 9.47
CA ASP A 126 -5.34 22.50 10.23
C ASP A 126 -4.37 21.32 10.04
N ILE A 127 -3.24 21.60 9.36
CA ILE A 127 -2.19 20.62 9.03
C ILE A 127 -1.27 20.43 10.24
#